data_AF-A0A382SJ80-F1
#
_entry.id   AF-A0A382SJ80-F1
#
_cell.length_a   1.000
_cell.length_b   1.000
_cell.length_c   1.000
_cell.angle_alpha   90.00
_cell.angle_beta   90.00
_cell.angle_gamma   90.00
#
_symmetry.space_group_name_H-M   'P 1'
#
loop_
_entity.id
_entity.type
_entity.pdbx_description
1 polymer ?
#
loop_
_entity_poly.entity_id
_entity_poly.type
_entity_poly.pdbx_seq_one_letter_code
_entity_poly.pdbx_strand_id
1 'polypeptide(L)'
;GIAEASSTFAPKGGVIAASNTAKTAVETITFQITTASGSMGTSIAKAKIAMIYSDDNQRDSSSADISNRETAKGILKTVAISKIVGDAASPDLLQQGDVAEITVTLNTTTAGKATILDKNQIFRLELIPQQGGSLIISRKTPPELMKVMNLE
;
A
#
# COMPACT_ATOMS: atom_id res chain seq x y z
N GLY A 1 -30.31 -5.71 8.53
CA GLY A 1 -29.41 -4.67 9.07
C GLY A 1 -28.05 -4.96 8.52
N ILE A 2 -27.53 -4.08 7.66
CA ILE A 2 -26.20 -4.29 7.07
C ILE A 2 -25.18 -3.85 8.12
N ALA A 3 -24.38 -4.79 8.61
CA ALA A 3 -23.17 -4.44 9.32
C ALA A 3 -22.24 -3.77 8.29
N GLU A 4 -21.97 -2.48 8.44
CA GLU A 4 -20.75 -1.91 7.87
C GLU A 4 -19.59 -2.69 8.49
N ALA A 5 -18.83 -3.40 7.65
CA ALA A 5 -17.60 -4.03 8.13
C ALA A 5 -16.63 -2.90 8.48
N SER A 6 -16.37 -2.70 9.78
CA SER A 6 -15.24 -1.90 10.22
C SER A 6 -13.96 -2.43 9.55
N SER A 7 -13.11 -1.54 9.03
CA SER A 7 -11.83 -1.95 8.44
C SER A 7 -11.03 -2.80 9.44
N THR A 8 -10.32 -3.81 8.96
CA THR A 8 -9.47 -4.67 9.80
C THR A 8 -8.24 -3.91 10.30
N PHE A 9 -7.76 -2.97 9.50
CA PHE A 9 -6.57 -2.16 9.76
C PHE A 9 -6.95 -0.69 9.93
N ALA A 10 -6.14 0.05 10.67
CA ALA A 10 -6.21 1.50 10.74
C ALA A 10 -4.87 2.10 10.31
N PRO A 11 -4.85 3.24 9.58
CA PRO A 11 -3.61 3.93 9.26
C PRO A 11 -2.97 4.48 10.54
N LYS A 12 -1.64 4.49 10.59
CA LYS A 12 -0.85 5.09 11.67
C LYS A 12 0.19 6.03 11.05
N GLY A 13 0.13 7.32 11.38
CA GLY A 13 1.00 8.32 10.78
C GLY A 13 0.62 8.70 9.34
N GLY A 14 1.57 9.32 8.64
CA GLY A 14 1.40 9.83 7.27
C GLY A 14 1.70 8.80 6.19
N VAL A 15 1.49 9.20 4.94
CA VAL A 15 1.86 8.42 3.76
C VAL A 15 3.06 9.11 3.13
N ILE A 16 4.18 8.40 3.02
CA ILE A 16 5.41 8.94 2.43
C ILE A 16 5.54 8.37 1.02
N ALA A 17 5.81 9.21 0.04
CA ALA A 17 6.16 8.78 -1.30
C ALA A 17 7.56 9.26 -1.69
N ALA A 18 8.24 8.49 -2.54
CA ALA A 18 9.52 8.88 -3.13
C ALA A 18 9.44 8.78 -4.65
N SER A 19 10.04 9.74 -5.34
CA SER A 19 10.20 9.66 -6.79
C SER A 19 11.34 8.73 -7.17
N ASN A 20 11.33 8.25 -8.41
CA ASN A 20 12.53 7.71 -9.05
C ASN A 20 13.65 8.78 -9.13
N THR A 21 14.87 8.36 -9.45
CA THR A 21 16.05 9.25 -9.56
C THR A 21 15.83 10.43 -10.51
N ALA A 22 15.10 10.22 -11.62
CA ALA A 22 14.81 11.24 -12.62
C ALA A 22 13.69 12.21 -12.21
N LYS A 23 12.99 11.95 -11.09
CA LYS A 23 11.82 12.71 -10.62
C LYS A 23 10.68 12.80 -11.64
N THR A 24 10.49 11.73 -12.41
CA THR A 24 9.45 11.63 -13.45
C THR A 24 8.30 10.71 -13.08
N ALA A 25 8.44 9.93 -12.01
CA ALA A 25 7.40 9.03 -11.52
C ALA A 25 7.58 8.79 -10.01
N VAL A 26 6.48 8.52 -9.32
CA VAL A 26 6.52 7.95 -7.97
C VAL A 26 7.02 6.50 -8.06
N GLU A 27 8.05 6.17 -7.29
CA GLU A 27 8.66 4.84 -7.24
C GLU A 27 8.23 4.07 -5.99
N THR A 28 8.14 4.72 -4.83
CA THR A 28 7.69 4.06 -3.60
C THR A 28 6.60 4.84 -2.90
N ILE A 29 5.71 4.11 -2.24
CA ILE A 29 4.71 4.62 -1.30
C ILE A 29 4.83 3.79 -0.03
N THR A 30 5.09 4.45 1.09
CA THR A 30 5.27 3.86 2.42
C THR A 30 4.25 4.42 3.39
N PHE A 31 3.58 3.55 4.14
CA PHE A 31 2.63 3.94 5.19
C PHE A 31 2.63 2.88 6.28
N GLN A 32 2.20 3.26 7.49
CA GLN A 32 2.10 2.32 8.60
C GLN A 32 0.65 2.00 8.91
N ILE A 33 0.44 0.79 9.40
CA ILE A 33 -0.86 0.27 9.81
C ILE A 33 -0.79 -0.30 11.22
N THR A 34 -1.92 -0.26 11.91
CA THR A 34 -2.17 -0.99 13.14
C THR A 34 -3.51 -1.73 13.01
N THR A 35 -3.87 -2.54 14.00
CA THR A 35 -5.20 -3.13 14.05
C THR A 35 -6.25 -2.05 14.29
N ALA A 36 -7.40 -2.13 13.61
CA ALA A 36 -8.52 -1.25 13.93
C ALA A 36 -9.04 -1.54 15.36
N SER A 37 -9.64 -0.54 15.99
CA SER A 37 -10.18 -0.68 17.35
C SER A 37 -11.21 -1.82 17.43
N GLY A 38 -11.05 -2.71 18.41
CA GLY A 38 -11.94 -3.87 18.58
C GLY A 38 -11.66 -5.05 17.64
N SER A 39 -10.66 -4.95 16.75
CA SER A 39 -10.22 -6.07 15.92
C SER A 39 -9.48 -7.12 16.75
N MET A 40 -9.75 -8.40 16.50
CA MET A 40 -8.88 -9.49 16.95
C MET A 40 -7.61 -9.48 16.10
N GLY A 41 -6.48 -9.93 16.65
CA GLY A 41 -5.20 -9.95 15.93
C GLY A 41 -5.35 -10.55 14.51
N THR A 42 -4.74 -9.91 13.52
CA THR A 42 -4.96 -10.21 12.10
C THR A 42 -3.65 -10.55 11.40
N SER A 43 -3.72 -11.36 10.34
CA SER A 43 -2.51 -11.70 9.61
C SER A 43 -2.09 -10.58 8.65
N ILE A 44 -0.80 -10.25 8.66
CA ILE A 44 -0.15 -9.38 7.68
C ILE A 44 0.77 -10.15 6.73
N ALA A 45 0.68 -11.49 6.72
CA ALA A 45 1.39 -12.33 5.76
C ALA A 45 1.00 -11.90 4.34
N LYS A 46 1.99 -11.61 3.49
CA LYS A 46 1.76 -11.09 2.12
C LYS A 46 0.81 -11.95 1.29
N ALA A 47 0.88 -13.27 1.42
CA ALA A 47 0.02 -14.21 0.71
C ALA A 47 -1.47 -14.15 1.13
N LYS A 48 -1.78 -13.50 2.26
CA LYS A 48 -3.13 -13.32 2.81
C LYS A 48 -3.68 -11.91 2.63
N ILE A 49 -2.98 -11.06 1.89
CA ILE A 49 -3.40 -9.70 1.57
C ILE A 49 -3.51 -9.58 0.05
N ALA A 50 -4.65 -9.10 -0.43
CA ALA A 50 -4.74 -8.54 -1.78
C ALA A 50 -4.47 -7.04 -1.74
N MET A 51 -3.83 -6.55 -2.80
CA MET A 51 -3.51 -5.14 -2.99
C MET A 51 -4.16 -4.68 -4.29
N ILE A 52 -4.90 -3.57 -4.23
CA ILE A 52 -5.44 -2.91 -5.41
C ILE A 52 -4.89 -1.49 -5.48
N TYR A 53 -4.24 -1.19 -6.59
CA TYR A 53 -3.89 0.16 -6.98
C TYR A 53 -4.95 0.71 -7.96
N SER A 54 -5.29 1.98 -7.83
CA SER A 54 -6.03 2.70 -8.88
C SER A 54 -5.69 4.18 -8.93
N ASP A 55 -5.70 4.73 -10.14
CA ASP A 55 -5.70 6.16 -10.44
C ASP A 55 -6.66 6.40 -11.63
N ASP A 56 -6.67 7.59 -12.21
CA ASP A 56 -7.55 7.93 -13.34
C ASP A 56 -7.21 7.15 -14.64
N ASN A 57 -6.00 6.60 -14.76
CA ASN A 57 -5.47 5.97 -15.96
C ASN A 57 -5.47 4.45 -15.90
N GLN A 58 -5.48 3.86 -14.70
CA GLN A 58 -5.36 2.41 -14.54
C GLN A 58 -5.96 1.89 -13.23
N ARG A 59 -6.29 0.60 -13.25
CA ARG A 59 -6.59 -0.19 -12.06
C ARG A 59 -5.81 -1.49 -12.14
N ASP A 60 -5.03 -1.76 -11.10
CA ASP A 60 -4.15 -2.92 -11.04
C ASP A 60 -4.36 -3.67 -9.72
N SER A 61 -4.55 -4.98 -9.79
CA SER A 61 -4.84 -5.82 -8.63
C SER A 61 -3.89 -7.00 -8.59
N SER A 62 -3.37 -7.31 -7.40
CA SER A 62 -2.51 -8.47 -7.17
C SER A 62 -2.64 -8.97 -5.73
N SER A 63 -2.02 -10.10 -5.41
CA SER A 63 -1.66 -10.37 -4.01
C SER A 63 -0.58 -9.38 -3.57
N ALA A 64 -0.42 -9.17 -2.27
CA ALA A 64 0.75 -8.47 -1.74
C ALA A 64 2.02 -9.33 -1.83
N ASP A 65 1.90 -10.61 -2.18
CA ASP A 65 3.05 -11.51 -2.37
C ASP A 65 3.66 -11.38 -3.77
N ILE A 66 4.07 -10.16 -4.11
CA ILE A 66 4.80 -9.84 -5.34
C ILE A 66 6.22 -9.39 -5.02
N SER A 67 7.16 -9.94 -5.78
CA SER A 67 8.57 -9.58 -5.75
C SER A 67 9.03 -9.38 -7.19
N ASN A 68 9.22 -8.12 -7.60
CA ASN A 68 9.66 -7.75 -8.94
C ASN A 68 8.70 -8.14 -10.09
N ARG A 69 7.42 -7.80 -9.95
CA ARG A 69 6.42 -7.95 -11.02
C ARG A 69 6.74 -7.03 -12.20
N GLU A 70 6.81 -7.61 -13.39
CA GLU A 70 7.14 -6.93 -14.64
C GLU A 70 6.15 -5.80 -14.97
N THR A 71 6.66 -4.67 -15.49
CA THR A 71 5.86 -3.51 -15.93
C THR A 71 4.70 -3.88 -16.85
N ALA A 72 4.90 -4.81 -17.79
CA ALA A 72 3.85 -5.22 -18.73
C ALA A 72 2.61 -5.81 -18.03
N LYS A 73 2.75 -6.27 -16.77
CA LYS A 73 1.66 -6.87 -15.99
C LYS A 73 0.85 -5.84 -15.21
N GLY A 74 1.39 -4.67 -14.90
CA GLY A 74 0.74 -3.62 -14.10
C GLY A 74 1.72 -2.72 -13.35
N ILE A 75 1.22 -1.68 -12.71
CA ILE A 75 2.02 -0.69 -11.98
C ILE A 75 2.60 -1.24 -10.67
N LEU A 76 1.95 -2.19 -10.00
CA LEU A 76 2.51 -2.77 -8.78
C LEU A 76 3.72 -3.66 -9.10
N LYS A 77 4.90 -3.33 -8.53
CA LYS A 77 6.17 -4.05 -8.75
C LYS A 77 6.53 -4.96 -7.58
N THR A 78 6.60 -4.41 -6.38
CA THR A 78 6.98 -5.13 -5.15
C THR A 78 6.14 -4.61 -4.00
N VAL A 79 5.74 -5.50 -3.07
CA VAL A 79 5.15 -5.09 -1.79
C VAL A 79 5.97 -5.73 -0.67
N ALA A 80 6.50 -4.88 0.20
CA ALA A 80 7.16 -5.28 1.44
C ALA A 80 6.23 -4.95 2.62
N ILE A 81 6.13 -5.89 3.55
CA ILE A 81 5.38 -5.74 4.80
C ILE A 81 6.31 -6.14 5.93
N SER A 82 6.44 -5.30 6.95
CA SER A 82 7.30 -5.58 8.09
C SER A 82 6.64 -5.10 9.37
N LYS A 83 6.49 -6.01 10.35
CA LYS A 83 6.11 -5.60 11.70
C LYS A 83 7.28 -4.86 12.34
N ILE A 84 7.08 -3.59 12.66
CA ILE A 84 8.10 -2.70 13.22
C ILE A 84 7.92 -2.49 14.73
N VAL A 85 6.72 -2.76 15.26
CA VAL A 85 6.41 -2.79 16.69
C VAL A 85 5.54 -4.01 16.96
N GLY A 86 5.93 -4.81 17.95
CA GLY A 86 5.20 -5.99 18.38
C GLY A 86 6.10 -7.20 18.63
N ASP A 87 5.49 -8.36 18.82
CA ASP A 87 6.22 -9.60 19.04
C ASP A 87 6.91 -10.10 17.76
N ALA A 88 8.23 -10.32 17.86
CA ALA A 88 9.08 -10.80 16.78
C ALA A 88 8.96 -12.32 16.54
N ALA A 89 8.47 -13.10 17.52
CA ALA A 89 8.19 -14.52 17.34
C ALA A 89 6.96 -14.78 16.46
N SER A 90 6.13 -13.76 16.24
CA SER A 90 4.90 -13.81 15.44
C SER A 90 4.88 -12.72 14.36
N PRO A 91 5.88 -12.68 13.45
CA PRO A 91 6.14 -11.54 12.57
C PRO A 91 4.96 -11.17 11.65
N ASP A 92 4.12 -12.15 11.32
CA ASP A 92 2.97 -11.99 10.44
C ASP A 92 1.63 -11.80 11.17
N LEU A 93 1.61 -11.69 12.50
CA LEU A 93 0.40 -11.46 13.29
C LEU A 93 0.39 -10.03 13.85
N LEU A 94 -0.45 -9.16 13.32
CA LEU A 94 -0.60 -7.80 13.84
C LEU A 94 -1.66 -7.78 14.95
N GLN A 95 -1.25 -7.45 16.17
CA GLN A 95 -2.14 -7.38 17.34
C GLN A 95 -2.41 -5.93 17.78
N GLN A 96 -3.21 -5.76 18.84
CA GLN A 96 -3.46 -4.43 19.41
C GLN A 96 -2.16 -3.84 19.96
N GLY A 97 -1.82 -2.63 19.54
CA GLY A 97 -0.58 -1.95 19.90
C GLY A 97 0.58 -2.19 18.93
N ASP A 98 0.52 -3.26 18.12
CA ASP A 98 1.50 -3.53 17.08
C ASP A 98 1.41 -2.51 15.95
N VAL A 99 2.52 -2.36 15.22
CA VAL A 99 2.62 -1.52 14.03
C VAL A 99 3.35 -2.28 12.95
N ALA A 100 2.81 -2.28 11.74
CA ALA A 100 3.50 -2.72 10.54
C ALA A 100 3.71 -1.56 9.58
N GLU A 101 4.86 -1.56 8.92
CA GLU A 101 5.16 -0.70 7.79
C GLU A 101 4.89 -1.47 6.49
N ILE A 102 4.21 -0.81 5.56
CA ILE A 102 3.95 -1.30 4.22
C ILE A 102 4.72 -0.40 3.26
N THR A 103 5.58 -0.99 2.43
CA THR A 103 6.23 -0.28 1.33
C THR A 103 5.79 -0.91 0.01
N VAL A 104 5.11 -0.12 -0.81
CA VAL A 104 4.68 -0.48 -2.16
C VAL A 104 5.63 0.17 -3.16
N THR A 105 6.33 -0.64 -3.94
CA THR A 105 7.15 -0.17 -5.07
C THR A 105 6.33 -0.24 -6.35
N LEU A 106 6.33 0.84 -7.12
CA LEU A 106 5.65 0.98 -8.39
C LEU A 106 6.63 0.82 -9.56
N ASN A 107 6.14 0.34 -10.69
CA ASN A 107 6.85 0.37 -11.95
C ASN A 107 6.89 1.81 -12.47
N THR A 108 8.10 2.32 -12.75
CA THR A 108 8.33 3.73 -13.13
C THR A 108 8.50 3.91 -14.64
N THR A 109 8.10 2.90 -15.43
CA THR A 109 8.12 2.93 -16.89
C THR A 109 6.75 2.52 -17.40
N THR A 110 6.40 2.98 -18.61
CA THR A 110 5.15 2.60 -19.26
C THR A 110 5.38 1.38 -20.14
N ALA A 111 4.63 0.31 -19.90
CA ALA A 111 4.57 -0.85 -20.79
C ALA A 111 3.30 -1.67 -20.52
N GLY A 112 2.66 -2.18 -21.56
CA GLY A 112 1.49 -3.04 -21.43
C GLY A 112 0.38 -2.38 -20.61
N LYS A 113 0.13 -2.93 -19.41
CA LYS A 113 -0.94 -2.48 -18.50
C LYS A 113 -0.52 -1.38 -17.52
N ALA A 114 0.75 -0.99 -17.48
CA ALA A 114 1.23 0.02 -16.54
C ALA A 114 1.34 1.39 -17.19
N THR A 115 0.73 2.38 -16.54
CA THR A 115 1.05 3.80 -16.71
C THR A 115 1.77 4.29 -15.45
N ILE A 116 2.62 5.31 -15.57
CA ILE A 116 3.35 5.85 -14.42
C ILE A 116 2.44 6.74 -13.56
N LEU A 117 2.64 6.70 -12.24
CA LEU A 117 2.04 7.68 -11.32
C LEU A 117 2.89 8.95 -11.32
N ASP A 118 2.37 9.99 -11.97
CA ASP A 118 3.04 11.29 -12.14
C ASP A 118 2.53 12.33 -11.11
N LYS A 119 3.05 13.56 -11.17
CA LYS A 119 2.60 14.72 -10.38
C LYS A 119 1.11 15.03 -10.58
N ASN A 120 0.51 15.69 -9.59
CA ASN A 120 -0.89 16.16 -9.59
C ASN A 120 -1.97 15.08 -9.81
N GLN A 121 -1.67 13.80 -9.56
CA GLN A 121 -2.61 12.69 -9.75
C GLN A 121 -3.15 12.18 -8.41
N ILE A 122 -4.44 11.88 -8.39
CA ILE A 122 -5.07 11.17 -7.27
C ILE A 122 -4.85 9.67 -7.51
N PHE A 123 -4.40 8.97 -6.47
CA PHE A 123 -4.31 7.51 -6.49
C PHE A 123 -4.93 6.91 -5.23
N ARG A 124 -5.18 5.61 -5.29
CA ARG A 124 -5.69 4.79 -4.19
C ARG A 124 -4.90 3.50 -4.08
N LEU A 125 -4.60 3.11 -2.85
CA LEU A 125 -4.15 1.77 -2.47
C LEU A 125 -5.21 1.16 -1.56
N GLU A 126 -5.72 0.00 -1.92
CA GLU A 126 -6.65 -0.78 -1.12
C GLU A 126 -5.98 -2.08 -0.67
N LEU A 127 -5.95 -2.29 0.64
CA LEU A 127 -5.39 -3.46 1.30
C LEU A 127 -6.55 -4.31 1.79
N ILE A 128 -6.70 -5.49 1.21
CA ILE A 128 -7.79 -6.40 1.48
C ILE A 128 -7.24 -7.62 2.23
N PRO A 129 -7.43 -7.72 3.55
CA PRO A 129 -7.06 -8.92 4.29
C PRO A 129 -7.97 -10.10 3.93
N GLN A 130 -7.53 -11.31 4.22
CA GLN A 130 -8.34 -12.53 4.04
C GLN A 130 -9.66 -12.50 4.82
N GLN A 131 -9.73 -11.75 5.93
CA GLN A 131 -10.93 -11.57 6.76
C GLN A 131 -11.06 -10.13 7.26
N GLY A 132 -12.31 -9.67 7.36
CA GLY A 132 -12.68 -8.32 7.78
C GLY A 132 -12.69 -7.30 6.64
N GLY A 133 -12.74 -6.00 6.96
CA GLY A 133 -12.87 -4.92 5.99
C GLY A 133 -11.54 -4.43 5.40
N SER A 134 -11.56 -3.96 4.15
CA SER A 134 -10.41 -3.36 3.49
C SER A 134 -9.95 -2.07 4.18
N LEU A 135 -8.65 -1.75 4.10
CA LEU A 135 -8.12 -0.41 4.34
C LEU A 135 -7.89 0.29 3.01
N ILE A 136 -8.38 1.52 2.87
CA ILE A 136 -8.17 2.35 1.68
C ILE A 136 -7.32 3.55 2.05
N ILE A 137 -6.21 3.74 1.35
CA ILE A 137 -5.39 4.95 1.37
C ILE A 137 -5.64 5.70 0.06
N SER A 138 -6.06 6.97 0.13
CA SER A 138 -6.22 7.84 -1.04
C SER A 138 -5.42 9.12 -0.83
N ARG A 139 -4.59 9.46 -1.82
CA ARG A 139 -3.68 10.61 -1.76
C ARG A 139 -3.57 11.27 -3.13
N LYS A 140 -3.08 12.51 -3.13
CA LYS A 140 -2.73 13.25 -4.35
C LYS A 140 -1.22 13.50 -4.39
N THR A 141 -0.58 13.19 -5.51
CA THR A 141 0.83 13.55 -5.72
C THR A 141 0.98 15.08 -5.87
N PRO A 142 2.08 15.67 -5.39
CA PRO A 142 2.29 17.11 -5.45
C PRO A 142 2.50 17.61 -6.89
N PRO A 143 2.48 18.94 -7.12
CA PRO A 143 2.78 19.52 -8.42
C PRO A 143 4.22 19.31 -8.93
N GLU A 144 5.14 18.95 -8.04
CA GLU A 144 6.52 18.60 -8.36
C GLU A 144 6.94 17.38 -7.54
N LEU A 145 7.51 16.37 -8.21
CA LEU A 145 7.99 15.16 -7.54
C LEU A 145 9.35 15.40 -6.89
N MET A 146 9.47 15.03 -5.62
CA MET A 146 10.70 15.10 -4.85
C MET A 146 11.21 13.71 -4.49
N LYS A 147 12.48 13.64 -4.10
CA LYS A 147 13.10 12.40 -3.62
C LYS A 147 12.32 11.78 -2.46
N VAL A 148 11.75 12.61 -1.57
CA VAL A 148 10.86 12.20 -0.48
C VAL A 148 9.76 13.25 -0.36
N MET A 149 8.52 12.81 -0.21
CA MET A 149 7.31 13.63 -0.15
C MET A 149 6.40 13.06 0.93
N ASN A 150 5.93 13.91 1.85
CA ASN A 150 4.79 13.56 2.69
C ASN A 150 3.51 13.84 1.89
N LEU A 151 2.62 12.85 1.82
CA LEU A 151 1.34 12.94 1.15
C LEU A 151 0.25 13.03 2.22
N GLU A 152 -0.31 14.23 2.36
CA GLU A 152 -1.48 14.51 3.21
C GLU A 152 -2.76 13.90 2.61
#